data_AF-A0A958IUY5-F1
#
_entry.id   AF-A0A958IUY5-F1
#
_cell.length_a   1.000
_cell.length_b   1.000
_cell.length_c   1.000
_cell.angle_alpha   90.00
_cell.angle_beta   90.00
_cell.angle_gamma   90.00
#
_symmetry.space_group_name_H-M   'P 1'
#
loop_
_entity.id
_entity.type
_entity.pdbx_description
1 polymer ?
#
loop_
_entity_poly.entity_id
_entity_poly.type
_entity_poly.pdbx_seq_one_letter_code
_entity_poly.pdbx_strand_id
1 'polypeptide(L)'
;QSARQQRHALVRDIALKPGQHLLLLTATPHSGKQEQFSSLLGLIDPQFAGLDLPRAKPAVRKEFARYYVQRRRADVLRWMGEDTPFPHREAGEFQYALSPRYGAFYDRMLEFALGLTRSAEAHEGRKKIRYWTALGLLRGVMSSPAAGLEMLNNRLKSPTREEASEPEPEAFNPVLDEDDG
;
A
#
# COMPACT_ATOMS: atom_id res chain seq x y z
N GLN A 1 -19.10 -0.56 -10.95
CA GLN A 1 -19.08 0.79 -10.35
C GLN A 1 -17.94 0.81 -9.37
N SER A 2 -16.88 1.56 -9.64
CA SER A 2 -15.75 1.70 -8.70
C SER A 2 -16.28 2.13 -7.35
N ALA A 3 -15.87 1.45 -6.28
CA ALA A 3 -16.21 1.79 -4.90
C ALA A 3 -15.57 3.15 -4.56
N ARG A 4 -16.22 4.23 -5.04
CA ARG A 4 -15.81 5.60 -4.77
C ARG A 4 -15.90 5.78 -3.25
N GLN A 5 -14.75 5.95 -2.61
CA GLN A 5 -14.65 6.01 -1.16
C GLN A 5 -15.65 7.05 -0.60
N GLN A 6 -16.70 6.58 0.08
CA GLN A 6 -17.79 7.43 0.58
C GLN A 6 -17.26 8.55 1.48
N ARG A 7 -16.22 8.26 2.27
CA ARG A 7 -15.50 9.25 3.09
C ARG A 7 -14.91 10.39 2.27
N HIS A 8 -14.23 10.08 1.17
CA HIS A 8 -13.67 11.10 0.29
C HIS A 8 -14.77 11.95 -0.35
N ALA A 9 -15.86 11.33 -0.82
CA ALA A 9 -16.99 12.06 -1.39
C ALA A 9 -17.60 13.04 -0.37
N LEU A 10 -17.85 12.60 0.86
CA LEU A 10 -18.34 13.45 1.94
C LEU A 10 -17.40 14.64 2.20
N VAL A 11 -16.10 14.39 2.36
CA VAL A 11 -15.13 15.44 2.66
C VAL A 11 -15.02 16.44 1.51
N ARG A 12 -15.05 15.97 0.26
CA ARG A 12 -15.09 16.84 -0.92
C ARG A 12 -16.32 17.75 -0.92
N ASP A 13 -17.49 17.19 -0.64
CA ASP A 13 -18.74 17.96 -0.64
C ASP A 13 -18.77 18.97 0.52
N ILE A 14 -18.06 18.70 1.63
CA ILE A 14 -17.81 19.67 2.71
C ILE A 14 -16.83 20.77 2.26
N ALA A 15 -15.72 20.39 1.61
CA ALA A 15 -14.68 21.32 1.16
C ALA A 15 -15.20 22.33 0.12
N LEU A 16 -16.23 21.98 -0.65
CA LEU A 16 -16.87 22.87 -1.63
C LEU A 16 -17.77 23.94 -1.01
N LYS A 17 -18.08 23.88 0.30
CA LYS A 17 -18.95 24.88 0.93
C LYS A 17 -18.17 26.19 1.13
N PRO A 18 -18.77 27.35 0.83
CA PRO A 18 -18.11 28.64 1.01
C PRO A 18 -17.80 28.90 2.49
N GLY A 19 -16.65 29.55 2.76
CA GLY A 19 -16.22 29.89 4.11
C GLY A 19 -15.70 28.72 4.96
N GLN A 20 -15.51 27.53 4.38
CA GLN A 20 -14.89 26.41 5.09
C GLN A 20 -13.38 26.52 5.09
N HIS A 21 -12.78 26.30 6.26
CA HIS A 21 -11.34 26.16 6.41
C HIS A 21 -11.01 24.69 6.69
N LEU A 22 -10.16 24.11 5.86
CA LEU A 22 -9.77 22.71 5.96
C LEU A 22 -8.31 22.59 6.37
N LEU A 23 -8.04 21.82 7.42
CA LEU A 23 -6.70 21.41 7.83
C LEU A 23 -6.60 19.89 7.72
N LEU A 24 -5.75 19.40 6.82
CA LEU A 24 -5.50 17.97 6.62
C LEU A 24 -4.16 17.60 7.26
N LEU A 25 -4.20 16.65 8.19
CA LEU A 25 -3.00 16.13 8.86
C LEU A 25 -2.81 14.67 8.48
N THR A 26 -1.61 14.33 8.01
CA THR A 26 -1.25 12.96 7.66
C THR A 26 0.25 12.74 7.83
N ALA A 27 0.63 11.56 8.31
CA ALA A 27 2.02 11.14 8.32
C ALA A 27 2.49 10.67 6.93
N THR A 28 1.57 10.11 6.14
CA THR A 28 1.83 9.53 4.82
C THR A 28 0.71 9.96 3.87
N PRO A 29 0.93 11.00 3.05
CA PRO A 29 -0.15 11.57 2.25
C PRO A 29 -0.61 10.66 1.09
N HIS A 30 0.17 9.66 0.70
CA HIS A 30 -0.23 8.65 -0.28
C HIS A 30 0.67 7.40 -0.18
N SER A 31 0.23 6.29 -0.79
CA SER A 31 1.00 5.03 -0.86
C SER A 31 1.92 4.96 -2.09
N GLY A 32 2.48 6.09 -2.53
CA GLY A 32 3.23 6.19 -3.80
C GLY A 32 2.40 6.44 -5.07
N LYS A 33 1.06 6.42 -4.99
CA LYS A 33 0.18 6.70 -6.15
C LYS A 33 -0.09 8.21 -6.27
N GLN A 34 0.39 8.83 -7.35
CA GLN A 34 0.25 10.28 -7.58
C GLN A 34 -1.22 10.74 -7.59
N GLU A 35 -2.11 9.97 -8.22
CA GLU A 35 -3.55 10.31 -8.29
C GLU A 35 -4.20 10.44 -6.92
N GLN A 36 -3.80 9.61 -5.95
CA GLN A 36 -4.32 9.68 -4.58
C GLN A 36 -3.87 10.95 -3.89
N PHE A 37 -2.62 11.36 -4.11
CA PHE A 37 -2.09 12.60 -3.58
C PHE A 37 -2.79 13.82 -4.20
N SER A 38 -2.86 13.89 -5.53
CA SER A 38 -3.55 14.98 -6.24
C SER A 38 -5.04 15.07 -5.84
N SER A 39 -5.71 13.93 -5.62
CA SER A 39 -7.09 13.89 -5.12
C SER A 39 -7.24 14.53 -3.73
N LEU A 40 -6.30 14.30 -2.81
CA LEU A 40 -6.30 14.96 -1.50
C LEU A 40 -6.01 16.46 -1.62
N LEU A 41 -5.09 16.85 -2.50
CA LEU A 41 -4.78 18.27 -2.74
C LEU A 41 -5.97 19.02 -3.35
N GLY A 42 -6.76 18.35 -4.19
CA GLY A 42 -8.02 18.86 -4.72
C GLY A 42 -9.07 19.20 -3.65
N LEU A 43 -8.95 18.64 -2.44
CA LEU A 43 -9.81 19.00 -1.30
C LEU A 43 -9.38 20.34 -0.67
N ILE A 44 -8.11 20.72 -0.79
CA ILE A 44 -7.61 22.01 -0.30
C ILE A 44 -7.91 23.11 -1.31
N ASP A 45 -7.60 22.86 -2.58
CA ASP A 45 -7.94 23.74 -3.68
C ASP A 45 -8.18 22.92 -4.97
N PRO A 46 -9.35 23.08 -5.63
CA PRO A 46 -9.68 22.34 -6.84
C PRO A 46 -8.63 22.44 -7.96
N GLN A 47 -7.84 23.52 -8.01
CA GLN A 47 -6.79 23.69 -9.02
C GLN A 47 -5.67 22.62 -8.93
N PHE A 48 -5.53 21.96 -7.77
CA PHE A 48 -4.51 20.94 -7.54
C PHE A 48 -4.97 19.51 -7.83
N ALA A 49 -6.26 19.28 -8.10
CA ALA A 49 -6.85 17.94 -8.25
C ALA A 49 -6.22 17.08 -9.36
N GLY A 50 -5.66 17.72 -10.40
CA GLY A 50 -4.96 17.06 -11.51
C GLY A 50 -3.49 17.47 -11.65
N LEU A 51 -2.91 18.05 -10.61
CA LEU A 51 -1.56 18.59 -10.70
C LEU A 51 -0.51 17.46 -10.68
N ASP A 52 0.26 17.39 -11.75
CA ASP A 52 1.52 16.64 -11.82
C ASP A 52 2.65 17.53 -11.26
N LEU A 53 2.86 17.45 -9.95
CA LEU A 53 3.84 18.27 -9.22
C LEU A 53 5.29 18.14 -9.75
N PRO A 54 5.80 16.93 -10.04
CA PRO A 54 7.12 16.76 -10.66
C PRO A 54 7.29 17.57 -11.95
N ARG A 55 6.27 17.59 -12.82
CA ARG A 55 6.32 18.28 -14.12
C ARG A 55 5.78 19.71 -14.10
N ALA A 56 5.25 20.17 -12.96
CA ALA A 56 4.65 21.50 -12.82
C ALA A 56 5.67 22.63 -13.05
N LYS A 57 5.20 23.77 -13.56
CA LYS A 57 6.04 24.97 -13.71
C LYS A 57 6.44 25.52 -12.32
N PRO A 58 7.59 26.22 -12.19
CA PRO A 58 8.04 26.78 -10.92
C PRO A 58 7.01 27.67 -10.21
N ALA A 59 6.25 28.48 -10.97
CA ALA A 59 5.20 29.33 -10.41
C ALA A 59 4.08 28.51 -9.72
N VAL A 60 3.66 27.41 -10.35
CA VAL A 60 2.63 26.52 -9.79
C VAL A 60 3.15 25.80 -8.54
N ARG A 61 4.41 25.35 -8.56
CA ARG A 61 5.06 24.77 -7.37
C ARG A 61 5.15 25.77 -6.21
N LYS A 62 5.44 27.03 -6.50
CA LYS A 62 5.47 28.11 -5.50
C LYS A 62 4.10 28.38 -4.90
N GLU A 63 3.04 28.39 -5.71
CA GLU A 63 1.68 28.53 -5.21
C GLU A 63 1.28 27.33 -4.34
N PHE A 64 1.53 26.11 -4.82
CA PHE A 64 1.30 24.88 -4.05
C PHE A 64 2.00 24.88 -2.68
N ALA A 65 3.25 25.35 -2.61
CA ALA A 65 4.02 25.39 -1.37
C ALA A 65 3.37 26.23 -0.24
N ARG A 66 2.39 27.08 -0.55
CA ARG A 66 1.63 27.83 0.46
C ARG A 66 0.61 26.98 1.22
N TYR A 67 0.21 25.84 0.64
CA TYR A 67 -0.82 24.94 1.17
C TYR A 67 -0.25 23.66 1.78
N TYR A 68 1.05 23.41 1.59
CA TYR A 68 1.69 22.16 1.99
C TYR A 68 2.88 22.42 2.91
N VAL A 69 2.78 21.90 4.13
CA VAL A 69 3.85 21.97 5.13
C VAL A 69 4.33 20.55 5.42
N GLN A 70 5.56 20.26 5.02
CA GLN A 70 6.23 19.00 5.34
C GLN A 70 7.53 19.29 6.08
N ARG A 71 7.72 18.61 7.21
CA ARG A 71 8.96 18.60 7.97
C ARG A 71 9.40 17.16 8.12
N ARG A 72 10.55 16.80 7.55
CA ARG A 72 11.16 15.49 7.71
C ARG A 72 12.02 15.50 8.96
N ARG A 73 12.30 14.31 9.50
CA ARG A 73 13.23 14.14 10.63
C ARG A 73 14.56 14.88 10.39
N ALA A 74 15.11 14.77 9.18
CA ALA A 74 16.33 15.48 8.79
C ALA A 74 16.21 17.01 8.90
N ASP A 75 15.05 17.56 8.58
CA ASP A 75 14.79 19.01 8.63
C ASP A 75 14.65 19.54 10.07
N VAL A 76 14.42 18.65 11.05
CA VAL A 76 14.20 19.00 12.46
C VAL A 76 15.27 18.45 13.41
N LEU A 77 16.29 17.74 12.92
CA LEU A 77 17.39 17.23 13.77
C LEU A 77 18.09 18.34 14.55
N ARG A 78 18.30 19.50 13.90
CA ARG A 78 18.86 20.71 14.49
C ARG A 78 17.84 21.85 14.46
N TRP A 79 16.71 21.65 15.12
CA TRP A 79 15.67 22.67 15.18
C TRP A 79 15.98 23.71 16.26
N MET A 80 15.97 25.01 15.91
CA MET A 80 16.21 26.13 16.84
C MET A 80 17.58 26.10 17.57
N GLY A 81 18.58 25.44 17.01
CA GLY A 81 19.91 25.34 17.63
C GLY A 81 20.01 24.27 18.73
N GLU A 82 18.94 23.52 18.97
CA GLU A 82 18.93 22.38 19.87
C GLU A 82 19.25 21.10 19.09
N ASP A 83 20.06 20.22 19.70
CA ASP A 83 20.25 18.87 19.19
C ASP A 83 19.07 18.02 19.64
N THR A 84 18.22 17.62 18.69
CA THR A 84 16.97 16.93 19.01
C THR A 84 17.29 15.44 19.15
N PRO A 85 17.08 14.80 20.32
CA PRO A 85 17.59 13.45 20.62
C PRO A 85 16.74 12.37 19.94
N PHE A 86 16.88 12.29 18.63
CA PHE A 86 16.28 11.27 17.79
C PHE A 86 17.15 10.02 17.84
N PRO A 87 16.61 8.82 18.13
CA PRO A 87 17.41 7.59 18.12
C PRO A 87 17.99 7.32 16.73
N HIS A 88 19.12 6.63 16.67
CA HIS A 88 19.65 6.17 15.39
C HIS A 88 18.74 5.06 14.82
N ARG A 89 18.42 5.11 13.53
CA ARG A 89 17.66 4.05 12.87
C ARG A 89 18.61 2.89 12.55
N GLU A 90 18.37 1.74 13.16
CA GLU A 90 19.01 0.48 12.76
C GLU A 90 18.09 -0.22 11.76
N ALA A 91 18.38 -0.06 10.46
CA ALA A 91 17.71 -0.82 9.41
C ALA A 91 18.51 -2.11 9.19
N GLY A 92 17.84 -3.27 9.31
CA GLY A 92 18.48 -4.56 9.08
C GLY A 92 17.43 -5.62 8.78
N GLU A 93 17.78 -6.52 7.87
CA GLU A 93 17.03 -7.74 7.64
C GLU A 93 17.63 -8.85 8.49
N PHE A 94 16.81 -9.45 9.35
CA PHE A 94 17.25 -10.53 10.22
C PHE A 94 16.77 -11.85 9.64
N GLN A 95 17.73 -12.67 9.21
CA GLN A 95 17.45 -14.03 8.79
C GLN A 95 17.17 -14.90 10.02
N TYR A 96 16.29 -15.88 9.84
CA TYR A 96 15.99 -16.87 10.86
C TYR A 96 15.94 -18.25 10.20
N ALA A 97 16.43 -19.26 10.91
CA ALA A 97 16.34 -20.64 10.46
C ALA A 97 14.94 -21.18 10.73
N LEU A 98 14.33 -21.84 9.74
CA LEU A 98 13.10 -22.58 9.97
C LEU A 98 13.42 -23.86 10.75
N SER A 99 12.60 -24.19 11.75
CA SER A 99 12.67 -25.52 12.35
C SER A 99 12.39 -26.59 11.28
N PRO A 100 12.97 -27.81 11.38
CA PRO A 100 12.76 -28.86 10.38
C PRO A 100 11.28 -29.15 10.08
N ARG A 101 10.44 -29.15 11.12
CA ARG A 101 8.99 -29.35 10.99
C ARG A 101 8.30 -28.21 10.22
N TYR A 102 8.71 -26.97 10.48
CA TYR A 102 8.13 -25.80 9.82
C TYR A 102 8.61 -25.68 8.36
N GLY A 103 9.88 -25.98 8.10
CA GLY A 103 10.43 -26.06 6.74
C GLY A 103 9.68 -27.10 5.88
N ALA A 104 9.53 -28.33 6.38
CA ALA A 104 8.78 -29.37 5.66
C ALA A 104 7.30 -29.00 5.41
N PHE A 105 6.68 -28.25 6.33
CA PHE A 105 5.33 -27.73 6.12
C PHE A 105 5.31 -26.62 5.07
N TYR A 106 6.27 -25.70 5.10
CA TYR A 106 6.43 -24.65 4.10
C TYR A 106 6.60 -25.22 2.70
N ASP A 107 7.47 -26.22 2.53
CA ASP A 107 7.71 -26.86 1.23
C ASP A 107 6.42 -27.46 0.64
N ARG A 108 5.61 -28.14 1.48
CA ARG A 108 4.30 -28.66 1.05
C ARG A 108 3.32 -27.57 0.67
N MET A 109 3.33 -26.45 1.40
CA MET A 109 2.48 -25.30 1.10
C MET A 109 2.90 -24.60 -0.19
N LEU A 110 4.21 -24.50 -0.43
CA LEU A 110 4.77 -23.98 -1.67
C LEU A 110 4.40 -24.86 -2.86
N GLU A 111 4.57 -26.18 -2.73
CA GLU A 111 4.16 -27.13 -3.76
C GLU A 111 2.66 -27.04 -4.05
N PHE A 112 1.82 -27.00 -3.02
CA PHE A 112 0.38 -26.82 -3.16
C PHE A 112 0.03 -25.51 -3.90
N ALA A 113 0.64 -24.39 -3.49
CA ALA A 113 0.43 -23.08 -4.11
C ALA A 113 0.86 -23.04 -5.59
N LEU A 114 1.97 -23.69 -5.93
CA LEU A 114 2.42 -23.86 -7.32
C LEU A 114 1.50 -24.80 -8.11
N GLY A 115 0.94 -25.82 -7.47
CA GLY A 115 -0.07 -26.69 -8.09
C GLY A 115 -1.32 -25.91 -8.52
N LEU A 116 -1.74 -24.91 -7.74
CA LEU A 116 -2.88 -24.06 -8.09
C LEU A 116 -2.67 -23.27 -9.39
N THR A 117 -1.43 -22.88 -9.70
CA THR A 117 -1.10 -22.05 -10.88
C THR A 117 -0.83 -22.87 -12.14
N ARG A 118 -0.47 -24.15 -12.01
CA ARG A 118 -0.11 -25.05 -13.13
C ARG A 118 -1.29 -25.69 -13.88
N SER A 119 -2.52 -25.53 -13.39
CA SER A 119 -3.71 -26.13 -14.01
C SER A 119 -4.00 -25.52 -15.39
N ALA A 120 -3.96 -26.35 -16.43
CA ALA A 120 -3.58 -25.98 -17.80
C ALA A 120 -4.66 -25.34 -18.72
N GLU A 121 -5.88 -25.06 -18.27
CA GLU A 121 -6.99 -24.77 -19.21
C GLU A 121 -7.83 -23.54 -18.85
N ALA A 122 -7.24 -22.53 -18.23
CA ALA A 122 -7.98 -21.34 -17.80
C ALA A 122 -7.61 -20.09 -18.63
N HIS A 123 -8.63 -19.36 -19.10
CA HIS A 123 -8.52 -18.03 -19.69
C HIS A 123 -7.57 -17.13 -18.89
N GLU A 124 -6.90 -16.19 -19.55
CA GLU A 124 -5.83 -15.34 -18.99
C GLU A 124 -6.21 -14.65 -17.66
N GLY A 125 -7.47 -14.21 -17.51
CA GLY A 125 -7.97 -13.65 -16.25
C GLY A 125 -7.98 -14.63 -15.07
N ARG A 126 -8.30 -15.91 -15.30
CA ARG A 126 -8.32 -16.95 -14.26
C ARG A 126 -6.91 -17.33 -13.79
N LYS A 127 -5.90 -17.21 -14.67
CA LYS A 127 -4.49 -17.44 -14.30
C LYS A 127 -4.01 -16.41 -13.28
N LYS A 128 -4.31 -15.12 -13.49
CA LYS A 128 -3.97 -14.04 -12.56
C LYS A 128 -4.62 -14.24 -11.19
N ILE A 129 -5.92 -14.56 -11.15
CA ILE A 129 -6.64 -14.81 -9.89
C ILE A 129 -6.01 -15.96 -9.10
N ARG A 130 -5.68 -17.07 -9.77
CA ARG A 130 -5.02 -18.23 -9.14
C ARG A 130 -3.64 -17.88 -8.61
N TYR A 131 -2.86 -17.12 -9.35
CA TYR A 131 -1.55 -16.64 -8.90
C TYR A 131 -1.66 -15.80 -7.62
N TRP A 132 -2.54 -14.80 -7.61
CA TRP A 132 -2.74 -13.96 -6.42
C TRP A 132 -3.32 -14.73 -5.23
N THR A 133 -4.19 -15.71 -5.49
CA THR A 133 -4.71 -16.61 -4.45
C THR A 133 -3.59 -17.45 -3.83
N ALA A 134 -2.72 -18.02 -4.67
CA ALA A 134 -1.55 -18.78 -4.23
C ALA A 134 -0.59 -17.90 -3.42
N LEU A 135 -0.31 -16.69 -3.88
CA LEU A 135 0.54 -15.73 -3.19
C LEU A 135 -0.06 -15.27 -1.86
N GLY A 136 -1.35 -14.96 -1.82
CA GLY A 136 -2.06 -14.58 -0.60
C GLY A 136 -2.01 -15.70 0.45
N LEU A 137 -2.26 -16.95 0.03
CA LEU A 137 -2.15 -18.11 0.90
C LEU A 137 -0.73 -18.28 1.47
N LEU A 138 0.30 -18.15 0.63
CA LEU A 138 1.69 -18.21 1.08
C LEU A 138 2.00 -17.10 2.10
N ARG A 139 1.59 -15.86 1.84
CA ARG A 139 1.77 -14.73 2.77
C ARG A 139 1.07 -14.98 4.10
N GLY A 140 -0.17 -15.47 4.08
CA GLY A 140 -0.91 -15.78 5.30
C GLY A 140 -0.24 -16.86 6.13
N VAL A 141 0.14 -17.97 5.50
CA VAL A 141 0.81 -19.09 6.17
C VAL A 141 2.16 -18.68 6.75
N MET A 142 2.93 -17.88 6.01
CA MET A 142 4.22 -17.36 6.46
C MET A 142 4.10 -16.32 7.58
N SER A 143 2.97 -15.63 7.67
CA SER A 143 2.70 -14.72 8.78
C SER A 143 2.38 -15.46 10.08
N SER A 144 1.56 -16.53 10.01
CA SER A 144 1.34 -17.46 11.13
C SER A 144 0.60 -18.74 10.70
N PRO A 145 0.79 -19.87 11.42
CA PRO A 145 0.02 -21.09 11.19
C PRO A 145 -1.50 -20.90 11.36
N ALA A 146 -1.91 -20.06 12.31
CA ALA A 146 -3.33 -19.78 12.57
C ALA A 146 -4.00 -19.04 11.41
N ALA A 147 -3.32 -18.05 10.84
CA ALA A 147 -3.80 -17.34 9.65
C ALA A 147 -3.92 -18.28 8.44
N GLY A 148 -2.93 -19.15 8.23
CA GLY A 148 -3.00 -20.17 7.17
C GLY A 148 -4.18 -21.12 7.33
N LEU A 149 -4.44 -21.61 8.54
CA LEU A 149 -5.60 -22.45 8.85
C LEU A 149 -6.92 -21.73 8.59
N GLU A 150 -7.05 -20.47 9.02
CA GLU A 150 -8.24 -19.67 8.79
C GLU A 150 -8.50 -19.47 7.28
N MET A 151 -7.47 -19.15 6.50
CA MET A 151 -7.58 -18.97 5.06
C MET A 151 -8.04 -20.26 4.34
N LEU A 152 -7.47 -21.41 4.72
CA LEU A 152 -7.87 -22.71 4.18
C LEU A 152 -9.31 -23.06 4.57
N ASN A 153 -9.69 -22.84 5.83
CA ASN A 153 -11.04 -23.08 6.32
C ASN A 153 -12.08 -22.20 5.64
N ASN A 154 -11.78 -20.91 5.42
CA ASN A 154 -12.65 -19.99 4.71
C ASN A 154 -12.85 -20.45 3.26
N ARG A 155 -11.80 -21.00 2.64
CA ARG A 155 -11.89 -21.57 1.28
C ARG A 155 -12.73 -22.84 1.23
N LEU A 156 -12.60 -23.74 2.22
CA LEU A 156 -13.44 -24.93 2.34
C LEU A 156 -14.92 -24.59 2.52
N LYS A 157 -15.24 -23.52 3.26
CA LYS A 157 -16.61 -23.04 3.49
C LYS A 157 -17.24 -22.32 2.30
N SER A 158 -16.45 -21.89 1.32
CA SER A 158 -16.92 -21.12 0.17
C SER A 158 -16.17 -21.52 -1.11
N PRO A 159 -16.31 -22.78 -1.58
CA PRO A 159 -15.60 -23.28 -2.77
C PRO A 159 -15.95 -22.53 -4.06
N THR A 160 -17.10 -21.85 -4.11
CA THR A 160 -17.59 -21.06 -5.25
C THR A 160 -17.33 -19.56 -5.15
N ARG A 161 -16.75 -19.05 -4.05
CA ARG A 161 -16.45 -17.61 -3.89
C ARG A 161 -15.09 -17.24 -4.53
N GLU A 162 -14.78 -17.83 -5.68
CA GLU A 162 -13.64 -17.41 -6.51
C GLU A 162 -13.90 -16.04 -7.19
N GLU A 163 -15.12 -15.50 -7.08
CA GLU A 163 -15.56 -14.36 -7.91
C GLU A 163 -15.56 -12.98 -7.22
N ALA A 164 -15.36 -12.89 -5.90
CA ALA A 164 -15.65 -11.64 -5.17
C ALA A 164 -14.50 -11.05 -4.34
N SER A 165 -13.33 -11.68 -4.32
CA SER A 165 -12.12 -11.00 -3.85
C SER A 165 -11.12 -11.00 -4.99
N GLU A 166 -11.24 -10.03 -5.89
CA GLU A 166 -10.00 -9.45 -6.41
C GLU A 166 -9.21 -9.06 -5.17
N PRO A 167 -8.06 -9.69 -4.86
CA PRO A 167 -7.14 -9.02 -3.97
C PRO A 167 -6.90 -7.67 -4.63
N GLU A 168 -7.18 -6.58 -3.91
CA GLU A 168 -6.66 -5.27 -4.25
C GLU A 168 -5.23 -5.53 -4.76
N PRO A 169 -4.86 -5.07 -5.96
CA PRO A 169 -3.49 -5.23 -6.41
C PRO A 169 -2.63 -4.46 -5.42
N GLU A 170 -2.16 -5.16 -4.39
CA GLU A 170 -1.01 -4.75 -3.60
C GLU A 170 0.02 -4.45 -4.67
N ALA A 171 0.40 -3.18 -4.69
CA ALA A 171 1.35 -2.64 -5.63
C ALA A 171 2.48 -3.65 -5.78
N PHE A 172 2.89 -3.88 -7.03
CA PHE A 172 4.18 -4.45 -7.37
C PHE A 172 5.16 -4.12 -6.24
N ASN A 173 5.53 -5.11 -5.40
CA ASN A 173 6.44 -4.86 -4.29
C ASN A 173 7.77 -4.53 -4.97
N PRO A 174 8.17 -3.26 -5.07
CA PRO A 174 9.42 -2.93 -5.68
C PRO A 174 10.44 -3.23 -4.60
N VAL A 175 10.90 -4.48 -4.54
CA VAL A 175 12.24 -4.71 -4.02
C VAL A 175 13.17 -4.13 -5.09
N LEU A 176 13.41 -2.83 -4.97
CA LEU A 176 14.48 -2.11 -5.60
C LEU A 176 15.25 -1.44 -4.46
N ASP A 177 15.93 -2.27 -3.67
CA ASP A 177 17.23 -1.85 -3.16
C ASP A 177 18.23 -2.31 -4.22
N GLU A 178 18.33 -1.55 -5.31
CA GLU A 178 19.62 -1.46 -5.99
C GLU A 178 20.41 -0.43 -5.19
N ASP A 179 21.53 -0.88 -4.62
CA ASP A 179 22.52 -0.08 -3.90
C ASP A 179 22.66 1.33 -4.51
N ASP A 180 22.15 2.35 -3.81
CA ASP A 180 22.60 3.72 -4.00
C ASP A 180 23.75 3.97 -3.02
N GLY A 181 24.97 3.90 -3.56
CA GLY A 181 26.19 4.42 -2.93
C GLY A 181 26.24 5.94 -2.90
#